data_AF-A0A1C6HT91-F1
#
_entry.id   AF-A0A1C6HT91-F1
#
_cell.length_a   1.000
_cell.length_b   1.000
_cell.length_c   1.000
_cell.angle_alpha   90.00
_cell.angle_beta   90.00
_cell.angle_gamma   90.00
#
_symmetry.space_group_name_H-M   'P 1'
#
loop_
_entity.id
_entity.type
_entity.pdbx_description
1 polymer ?
#
loop_
_entity_poly.entity_id
_entity_poly.type
_entity_poly.pdbx_seq_one_letter_code
_entity_poly.pdbx_strand_id
1 'polypeptide(L)'
;MHLYIGGKAQGKRAYVEMAEGGGADIISDYQEVIRRQLRQGQDPIECLRKLLSEKPDVVIICDEVGYGVVPIEKEERDFREAVGRTMCEAAQAARTVVRIVCGIGQRIK
;
A
#
# COMPACT_ATOMS: atom_id res chain seq x y z
N MET A 1 -3.66 -7.80 9.60
CA MET A 1 -3.46 -6.56 8.84
C MET A 1 -4.58 -6.39 7.80
N HIS A 2 -5.05 -5.16 7.59
CA HIS A 2 -6.03 -4.78 6.56
C HIS A 2 -5.38 -3.88 5.51
N LEU A 3 -5.61 -4.17 4.23
CA LEU A 3 -4.96 -3.50 3.11
C LEU A 3 -5.98 -2.69 2.31
N TYR A 4 -5.71 -1.40 2.13
CA TYR A 4 -6.54 -0.48 1.38
C TYR A 4 -5.76 0.09 0.21
N ILE A 5 -6.22 -0.18 -1.01
CA ILE A 5 -5.57 0.21 -2.26
C ILE A 5 -6.48 1.09 -3.12
N GLY A 6 -5.90 1.80 -4.07
CA GLY A 6 -6.66 2.61 -5.04
C GLY A 6 -5.81 3.73 -5.60
N GLY A 7 -6.30 4.42 -6.63
CA GLY A 7 -5.60 5.57 -7.20
C GLY A 7 -5.39 6.73 -6.22
N LYS A 8 -4.49 7.65 -6.58
CA LYS A 8 -4.26 8.89 -5.84
C LYS A 8 -5.56 9.68 -5.72
N ALA A 9 -5.80 10.29 -4.55
CA ALA A 9 -6.98 11.12 -4.27
C ALA A 9 -8.35 10.43 -4.42
N GLN A 10 -8.41 9.09 -4.34
CA GLN A 10 -9.67 8.33 -4.43
C GLN A 10 -10.46 8.22 -3.10
N GLY A 11 -10.15 9.02 -2.08
CA GLY A 11 -10.88 9.01 -0.80
C GLY A 11 -10.49 7.89 0.20
N LYS A 12 -9.35 7.22 -0.01
CA LYS A 12 -8.91 6.09 0.83
C LYS A 12 -8.88 6.40 2.33
N ARG A 13 -8.25 7.50 2.75
CA ARG A 13 -8.11 7.85 4.17
C ARG A 13 -9.46 7.99 4.87
N ALA A 14 -10.37 8.79 4.29
CA ALA A 14 -11.71 8.96 4.82
C ALA A 14 -12.47 7.62 4.90
N TYR A 15 -12.32 6.76 3.89
CA TYR A 15 -12.91 5.42 3.92
C TYR A 15 -12.35 4.57 5.07
N VAL A 16 -11.03 4.55 5.25
CA VAL A 16 -10.38 3.76 6.31
C VAL A 16 -10.73 4.28 7.71
N GLU A 17 -10.76 5.59 7.91
CA GLU A 17 -11.15 6.20 9.19
C GLU A 17 -12.58 5.77 9.60
N MET A 18 -13.50 5.70 8.63
CA MET A 18 -14.86 5.21 8.87
C MET A 18 -14.91 3.69 9.12
N ALA A 19 -14.04 2.91 8.46
CA ALA A 19 -14.08 1.44 8.51
C ALA A 19 -13.35 0.84 9.73
N GLU A 20 -12.20 1.40 10.11
CA GLU A 20 -11.30 0.85 11.14
C GLU A 20 -11.42 1.54 12.50
N GLY A 21 -11.97 2.76 12.54
CA GLY A 21 -12.10 3.56 13.77
C GLY A 21 -10.78 4.15 14.29
N GLY A 22 -10.84 4.85 15.43
CA GLY A 22 -9.74 5.68 15.95
C GLY A 22 -8.59 4.96 16.68
N GLY A 23 -8.59 3.62 16.72
CA GLY A 23 -7.59 2.83 17.47
C GLY A 23 -6.61 2.04 16.61
N ALA A 24 -6.78 2.02 15.29
CA ALA A 24 -5.94 1.25 14.39
C ALA A 24 -4.58 1.93 14.16
N ASP A 25 -3.51 1.13 14.09
CA ASP A 25 -2.20 1.60 13.64
C ASP A 25 -2.20 1.71 12.12
N ILE A 26 -2.41 2.92 11.60
CA ILE A 26 -2.59 3.18 10.18
C ILE A 26 -1.29 3.75 9.60
N ILE A 27 -0.74 3.06 8.61
CA ILE A 27 0.34 3.58 7.77
C ILE A 27 -0.27 4.06 6.45
N SER A 28 -0.33 5.39 6.30
CA SER A 28 -0.75 6.04 5.07
C SER A 28 0.39 6.19 4.07
N ASP A 29 0.02 6.27 2.78
CA ASP A 29 0.94 6.52 1.67
C ASP A 29 2.11 5.54 1.61
N TYR A 30 1.81 4.24 1.75
CA TYR A 30 2.83 3.20 1.82
C TYR A 30 3.73 3.14 0.57
N GLN A 31 3.23 3.59 -0.59
CA GLN A 31 4.04 3.79 -1.78
C GLN A 31 5.22 4.75 -1.52
N GLU A 32 5.06 5.79 -0.70
CA GLU A 32 6.18 6.69 -0.37
C GLU A 32 7.16 6.05 0.61
N VAL A 33 6.70 5.14 1.47
CA VAL A 33 7.56 4.31 2.32
C VAL A 33 8.47 3.44 1.44
N ILE A 34 7.88 2.77 0.44
CA ILE A 34 8.60 1.97 -0.54
C ILE A 34 9.61 2.83 -1.31
N ARG A 35 9.22 4.03 -1.76
CA ARG A 35 10.13 4.95 -2.45
C ARG A 35 11.35 5.30 -1.58
N ARG A 36 11.14 5.56 -0.29
CA ARG A 36 12.23 5.84 0.66
C ARG A 36 13.15 4.64 0.86
N GLN A 37 12.59 3.44 1.00
CA GLN A 37 13.35 2.19 1.13
C GLN A 37 14.27 1.96 -0.07
N LEU A 38 13.75 2.11 -1.29
CA LEU A 38 14.56 1.98 -2.51
C LEU A 38 15.70 3.00 -2.56
N ARG A 39 15.44 4.26 -2.19
CA ARG A 39 16.49 5.31 -2.12
C ARG A 39 17.56 5.01 -1.08
N GLN A 40 17.24 4.21 -0.07
CA GLN A 40 18.17 3.75 0.97
C GLN A 40 18.85 2.42 0.60
N GLY A 41 18.59 1.87 -0.58
CA GLY A 41 19.12 0.57 -1.00
C GLY A 41 18.53 -0.61 -0.22
N GLN A 42 17.38 -0.43 0.43
CA GLN A 42 16.68 -1.48 1.16
C GLN A 42 15.74 -2.26 0.23
N ASP A 43 15.48 -3.52 0.57
CA ASP A 43 14.45 -4.34 -0.07
C ASP A 43 13.08 -4.07 0.56
N PRO A 44 12.12 -3.45 -0.16
CA PRO A 44 10.80 -3.15 0.38
C PRO A 44 9.99 -4.37 0.83
N ILE A 45 10.21 -5.54 0.22
CA ILE A 45 9.50 -6.77 0.60
C ILE A 45 9.98 -7.26 1.97
N GLU A 46 11.29 -7.28 2.20
CA GLU A 46 11.85 -7.65 3.50
C GLU A 46 11.46 -6.64 4.58
N CYS A 47 11.45 -5.34 4.26
CA CYS A 47 10.96 -4.32 5.18
C CYS A 47 9.47 -4.51 5.52
N LEU A 48 8.63 -4.86 4.55
CA LEU A 48 7.22 -5.19 4.78
C LEU A 48 7.08 -6.41 5.68
N ARG A 49 7.80 -7.50 5.40
CA ARG A 49 7.75 -8.73 6.22
C ARG A 49 8.11 -8.45 7.67
N LYS A 50 9.17 -7.67 7.89
CA LYS A 50 9.56 -7.22 9.24
C LYS A 50 8.45 -6.42 9.91
N LEU A 51 7.89 -5.43 9.22
CA LEU A 51 6.76 -4.64 9.72
C LEU A 51 5.59 -5.53 10.14
N LEU A 52 5.20 -6.49 9.31
CA LEU A 52 4.07 -7.38 9.59
C LEU A 52 4.36 -8.33 10.76
N SER A 53 5.62 -8.70 10.99
CA SER A 53 6.02 -9.49 12.15
C SER A 53 5.93 -8.71 13.47
N GLU A 54 6.26 -7.41 13.43
CA GLU A 54 6.22 -6.53 14.60
C GLU A 54 4.79 -6.02 14.90
N LYS A 55 3.99 -5.80 13.84
CA LYS A 55 2.67 -5.20 13.90
C LYS A 55 1.67 -6.00 13.05
N PRO A 56 1.21 -7.18 13.54
CA PRO A 56 0.36 -8.08 12.75
C PRO A 56 -1.01 -7.48 12.41
N ASP A 57 -1.51 -6.52 13.21
CA ASP A 57 -2.81 -5.87 13.02
C ASP A 57 -2.73 -4.48 12.37
N VAL A 58 -1.57 -4.11 11.79
CA VAL A 58 -1.41 -2.82 11.10
C VAL A 58 -2.39 -2.66 9.93
N VAL A 59 -2.81 -1.42 9.67
CA VAL A 59 -3.60 -1.04 8.51
C VAL A 59 -2.70 -0.32 7.52
N ILE A 60 -2.68 -0.79 6.27
CA ILE A 60 -1.85 -0.21 5.22
C ILE A 60 -2.74 0.46 4.18
N ILE A 61 -2.47 1.72 3.89
CA ILE A 61 -3.09 2.47 2.79
C ILE A 61 -2.03 2.75 1.72
N CYS A 62 -2.26 2.28 0.50
CA CYS A 62 -1.32 2.44 -0.61
C CYS A 62 -2.00 2.96 -1.87
N ASP A 63 -1.31 3.83 -2.61
CA ASP A 63 -1.68 4.19 -3.98
C ASP A 63 -1.33 3.05 -4.95
N GLU A 64 -2.24 2.73 -5.86
CA GLU A 64 -1.92 1.90 -7.03
C GLU A 64 -1.23 2.77 -8.07
N VAL A 65 0.05 2.49 -8.35
CA VAL A 65 0.88 3.25 -9.31
C VAL A 65 1.08 2.53 -10.65
N GLY A 66 0.49 1.34 -10.81
CA GLY A 66 0.73 0.43 -11.94
C GLY A 66 -0.14 0.63 -13.19
N TYR A 67 -1.23 1.40 -13.11
CA TYR A 67 -2.21 1.54 -14.22
C TYR A 67 -1.91 2.69 -15.20
N GLY A 68 -0.83 3.43 -14.99
CA GLY A 68 -0.42 4.54 -15.86
C GLY A 68 0.51 4.11 -17.00
N VAL A 69 0.99 5.11 -17.75
CA VAL A 69 2.04 4.92 -18.77
C VAL A 69 3.35 4.49 -18.10
N VAL A 70 4.15 3.70 -18.80
CA VAL A 70 5.49 3.29 -18.33
C VAL A 70 6.42 4.51 -18.25
N PRO A 71 7.02 4.81 -17.08
CA PRO A 71 7.95 5.93 -16.95
C PRO A 71 9.20 5.81 -17.85
N ILE A 72 9.71 6.95 -18.33
CA ILE A 72 10.97 7.03 -19.10
C ILE A 72 12.18 6.92 -18.17
N GLU A 73 12.10 7.50 -16.98
CA GLU A 73 13.17 7.41 -15.97
C GLU A 73 13.22 6.02 -15.36
N LYS A 74 14.43 5.48 -15.22
CA LYS A 74 14.63 4.12 -14.70
C LYS A 74 14.18 4.03 -13.24
N GLU A 75 14.50 5.04 -12.43
CA GLU A 75 14.17 5.07 -11.02
C GLU A 75 12.65 5.01 -10.79
N GLU A 76 11.86 5.70 -11.62
CA GLU A 76 10.39 5.66 -11.51
C GLU A 76 9.80 4.32 -12.01
N ARG A 77 10.44 3.65 -12.99
CA ARG A 77 10.05 2.28 -13.35
C ARG A 77 10.34 1.29 -12.23
N ASP A 78 11.55 1.35 -11.67
CA ASP A 78 11.98 0.48 -10.57
C ASP A 78 11.07 0.68 -9.36
N PHE A 79 10.72 1.94 -9.06
CA PHE A 79 9.73 2.28 -8.04
C PHE A 79 8.35 1.67 -8.33
N ARG A 80 7.82 1.83 -9.54
CA ARG A 80 6.52 1.26 -9.93
C ARG A 80 6.48 -0.26 -9.74
N GLU A 81 7.54 -0.95 -10.17
CA GLU A 81 7.64 -2.41 -10.02
C GLU A 81 7.76 -2.84 -8.57
N ALA A 82 8.58 -2.15 -7.78
CA ALA A 82 8.74 -2.43 -6.35
C ALA A 82 7.43 -2.26 -5.58
N VAL A 83 6.67 -1.19 -5.85
CA VAL A 83 5.34 -1.01 -5.24
C VAL A 83 4.41 -2.16 -5.61
N GLY A 84 4.35 -2.54 -6.88
CA GLY A 84 3.52 -3.65 -7.34
C GLY A 84 3.85 -4.96 -6.63
N ARG A 85 5.13 -5.36 -6.62
CA ARG A 85 5.57 -6.62 -5.98
C ARG A 85 5.34 -6.61 -4.47
N THR A 86 5.64 -5.50 -3.80
CA THR A 86 5.43 -5.36 -2.35
C THR A 86 3.94 -5.41 -2.00
N MET A 87 3.07 -4.82 -2.82
CA MET A 87 1.62 -4.89 -2.60
C MET A 87 1.04 -6.27 -2.88
N CYS A 88 1.63 -7.06 -3.79
CA CYS A 88 1.27 -8.47 -3.94
C CYS A 88 1.58 -9.26 -2.65
N GLU A 89 2.75 -9.08 -2.05
CA GLU A 89 3.12 -9.70 -0.77
C GLU A 89 2.18 -9.24 0.36
N ALA A 90 1.90 -7.94 0.45
CA ALA A 90 0.98 -7.40 1.44
C ALA A 90 -0.44 -7.99 1.27
N ALA A 91 -0.94 -8.09 0.03
CA ALA A 91 -2.25 -8.65 -0.26
C ALA A 91 -2.33 -10.16 0.07
N GLN A 92 -1.25 -10.91 -0.10
CA GLN A 92 -1.18 -12.32 0.31
C GLN A 92 -1.27 -12.46 1.83
N ALA A 93 -0.56 -11.61 2.59
CA ALA A 93 -0.59 -11.61 4.05
C ALA A 93 -1.87 -10.98 4.65
N ALA A 94 -2.58 -10.13 3.91
CA ALA A 94 -3.74 -9.39 4.41
C ALA A 94 -4.93 -10.30 4.71
N ARG A 95 -5.64 -10.02 5.82
CA ARG A 95 -6.96 -10.64 6.09
C ARG A 95 -8.04 -10.07 5.16
N THR A 96 -7.93 -8.79 4.85
CA THR A 96 -8.89 -8.08 4.01
C THR A 96 -8.15 -7.15 3.07
N VAL A 97 -8.58 -7.12 1.81
CA VAL A 97 -8.10 -6.19 0.80
C VAL A 97 -9.29 -5.44 0.23
N VAL A 98 -9.26 -4.11 0.32
CA VAL A 98 -10.30 -3.23 -0.22
C VAL A 98 -9.68 -2.31 -1.25
N ARG A 99 -10.26 -2.27 -2.44
CA ARG A 99 -9.96 -1.26 -3.47
C ARG A 99 -10.94 -0.11 -3.34
N ILE A 100 -10.45 1.13 -3.29
CA ILE A 100 -11.27 2.33 -3.24
C ILE A 100 -11.20 3.07 -4.58
N VAL A 101 -12.37 3.32 -5.17
CA VAL A 101 -12.55 4.14 -6.37
C VAL A 101 -13.67 5.14 -6.13
N CYS A 102 -13.42 6.43 -6.34
CA CYS A 102 -14.35 7.53 -6.09
C CYS A 102 -14.95 7.51 -4.66
N GLY A 103 -14.15 7.12 -3.66
CA GLY A 103 -14.60 6.96 -2.28
C GLY A 103 -15.39 5.67 -2.00
N ILE A 104 -15.64 4.85 -3.00
CA ILE A 104 -16.41 3.60 -2.90
C ILE A 104 -15.44 2.44 -2.70
N GLY A 105 -15.56 1.73 -1.58
CA GLY A 105 -14.77 0.54 -1.28
C GLY A 105 -15.36 -0.73 -1.88
N GLN A 106 -14.53 -1.49 -2.58
CA GLN A 106 -14.81 -2.83 -3.08
C GLN A 106 -13.87 -3.82 -2.38
N ARG A 107 -14.43 -4.72 -1.58
CA ARG A 107 -13.65 -5.80 -0.97
C ARG A 107 -13.31 -6.86 -2.02
N ILE A 108 -12.02 -7.16 -2.18
CA ILE A 108 -11.49 -8.14 -3.14
C ILE A 108 -10.78 -9.32 -2.46
N LYS A 109 -10.64 -9.29 -1.13
CA LYS A 109 -10.25 -10.40 -0.23
C LYS A 109 -10.84 -10.14 1.16
#